data_AF-A0AA42YRX5-F1
#
_entry.id   AF-A0AA42YRX5-F1
#
_cell.length_a   1.000
_cell.length_b   1.000
_cell.length_c   1.000
_cell.angle_alpha   90.00
_cell.angle_beta   90.00
_cell.angle_gamma   90.00
#
_symmetry.space_group_name_H-M   'P 1'
#
loop_
_entity.id
_entity.type
_entity.pdbx_description
1 polymer ?
#
loop_
_entity_poly.entity_id
_entity_poly.type
_entity_poly.pdbx_seq_one_letter_code
_entity_poly.pdbx_strand_id
1 'polypeptide(L)' 'PSDLVIANIHYDVMKHLTASQGFYNKKWFILSGLLRSQARDVSFNLSQNRINIIKTWECDGIWHTFLGKKD' A
#
# COMPACT_ATOMS: atom_id res chain seq x y z
N PRO A 1 9.18 -1.32 -18.17
CA PRO A 1 7.92 -1.33 -17.38
C PRO A 1 8.04 -2.35 -16.23
N SER A 2 7.35 -2.14 -15.11
CA SER A 2 7.35 -3.11 -14.01
C SER A 2 5.91 -3.47 -13.62
N ASP A 3 5.66 -4.75 -13.41
CA ASP A 3 4.33 -5.28 -13.09
C ASP A 3 4.03 -5.27 -11.59
N LEU A 4 5.08 -5.19 -10.76
CA LEU A 4 5.02 -5.21 -9.31
C LEU A 4 5.89 -4.10 -8.71
N VAL A 5 5.38 -3.47 -7.64
CA VAL A 5 6.16 -2.60 -6.74
C VAL A 5 6.15 -3.21 -5.34
N ILE A 6 7.32 -3.25 -4.70
CA ILE A 6 7.45 -3.65 -3.30
C ILE A 6 8.07 -2.47 -2.56
N ALA A 7 7.40 -1.99 -1.51
CA ALA A 7 7.83 -0.85 -0.73
C ALA A 7 7.68 -1.15 0.77
N ASN A 8 8.79 -1.41 1.45
CA ASN A 8 8.87 -1.45 2.91
C ASN A 8 9.51 -0.15 3.39
N ILE A 9 8.70 0.89 3.55
CA ILE A 9 9.15 2.27 3.80
C ILE A 9 8.23 2.96 4.79
N HIS A 10 8.74 3.99 5.46
CA HIS A 10 7.97 4.76 6.43
C HIS A 10 6.75 5.44 5.78
N TYR A 11 5.70 5.62 6.58
CA TYR A 11 4.41 6.18 6.15
C TYR A 11 4.51 7.54 5.46
N ASP A 12 5.41 8.42 5.89
CA ASP A 12 5.56 9.73 5.23
C ASP A 12 5.97 9.60 3.76
N VAL A 13 6.88 8.69 3.45
CA VAL A 13 7.26 8.39 2.06
C VAL A 13 6.14 7.62 1.35
N MET A 14 5.44 6.74 2.07
CA MET A 14 4.28 5.99 1.54
C MET A 14 3.20 6.94 0.99
N LYS A 15 2.88 8.02 1.71
CA LYS A 15 1.90 9.03 1.27
C LYS A 15 2.28 9.64 -0.08
N HIS A 16 3.56 9.99 -0.25
CA HIS A 16 4.05 10.54 -1.52
C HIS A 16 4.00 9.49 -2.64
N LEU A 17 4.32 8.23 -2.34
CA LEU A 17 4.25 7.14 -3.31
C LEU A 17 2.82 6.90 -3.78
N THR A 18 1.86 6.74 -2.85
CA THR A 18 0.46 6.45 -3.17
C THR A 18 -0.28 7.65 -3.73
N ALA A 19 0.22 8.89 -3.56
CA ALA A 19 -0.33 10.07 -4.23
C ALA A 19 0.10 10.19 -5.70
N SER A 20 1.12 9.44 -6.15
CA SER A 20 1.65 9.57 -7.50
C SER A 20 0.82 8.77 -8.52
N GLN A 21 0.52 9.37 -9.68
CA GLN A 21 -0.16 8.66 -10.77
C GLN A 21 0.64 7.43 -11.26
N GLY A 22 1.97 7.50 -11.17
CA GLY A 22 2.86 6.41 -11.55
C GLY A 22 2.71 5.14 -10.71
N PHE A 23 2.27 5.27 -9.46
CA PHE A 23 1.93 4.13 -8.59
C PHE A 23 0.71 3.38 -9.13
N TYR A 24 -0.34 4.10 -9.53
CA TYR A 24 -1.57 3.52 -10.10
C TYR A 24 -1.41 2.98 -11.52
N ASN A 25 -0.24 3.14 -12.14
CA ASN A 25 0.08 2.48 -13.41
C ASN A 25 0.61 1.05 -13.21
N LYS A 26 0.83 0.62 -11.96
CA LYS A 26 1.34 -0.71 -11.61
C LYS A 26 0.19 -1.68 -11.41
N LYS A 27 0.39 -2.92 -11.86
CA LYS A 27 -0.63 -3.98 -11.76
C LYS A 27 -0.73 -4.51 -10.34
N TRP A 28 0.41 -4.71 -9.69
CA TRP A 28 0.53 -5.27 -8.35
C TRP A 28 1.38 -4.38 -7.46
N PHE A 29 1.09 -4.39 -6.16
CA PHE A 29 1.93 -3.73 -5.17
C PHE A 29 1.91 -4.47 -3.83
N ILE A 30 3.05 -4.42 -3.13
CA ILE A 30 3.21 -4.82 -1.74
C ILE A 30 3.70 -3.61 -0.95
N LEU A 31 2.89 -3.13 -0.01
CA LEU A 31 3.23 -2.00 0.87
C LEU A 31 3.43 -2.51 2.29
N SER A 32 4.57 -2.24 2.90
CA SER A 32 4.95 -2.70 4.24
C SER A 32 5.59 -1.55 5.03
N GLY A 33 5.88 -1.77 6.32
CA GLY A 33 6.47 -0.76 7.20
C GLY A 33 5.44 0.23 7.77
N LEU A 34 4.17 -0.17 7.84
CA LEU A 34 3.08 0.67 8.34
C LEU A 34 2.68 0.30 9.76
N LEU A 35 2.53 1.30 10.62
CA LEU A 35 1.87 1.13 11.93
C LEU A 35 0.35 1.02 11.76
N ARG A 36 -0.36 0.53 12.79
CA ARG A 36 -1.82 0.32 12.77
C ARG A 36 -2.65 1.50 12.24
N SER A 37 -2.43 2.71 12.74
CA SER A 37 -3.14 3.91 12.29
C SER A 37 -2.78 4.27 10.85
N GLN A 38 -1.50 4.20 10.50
CA GLN A 38 -0.98 4.47 9.16
C GLN A 38 -1.54 3.48 8.14
N ALA A 39 -1.65 2.20 8.52
CA ALA A 39 -2.23 1.15 7.70
C ALA A 39 -3.71 1.40 7.42
N ARG A 40 -4.45 1.90 8.42
CA ARG A 40 -5.85 2.34 8.25
C ARG A 40 -5.94 3.50 7.26
N ASP A 41 -5.08 4.50 7.37
CA ASP A 41 -5.09 5.67 6.49
C ASP A 41 -4.72 5.29 5.04
N VAL A 42 -3.69 4.47 4.86
CA VAL A 42 -3.27 3.95 3.54
C VAL A 42 -4.39 3.13 2.93
N SER A 43 -4.98 2.18 3.66
CA SER A 43 -6.05 1.33 3.12
C SER A 43 -7.29 2.14 2.72
N PHE A 44 -7.66 3.15 3.51
CA PHE A 44 -8.70 4.10 3.14
C PHE A 44 -8.37 4.83 1.83
N ASN A 45 -7.16 5.40 1.72
CA ASN A 45 -6.74 6.09 0.50
C ASN A 45 -6.72 5.16 -0.73
N LEU A 46 -6.25 3.93 -0.59
CA LEU A 46 -6.25 2.93 -1.67
C LEU A 46 -7.70 2.60 -2.13
N SER A 47 -8.63 2.43 -1.19
CA SER A 47 -10.04 2.15 -1.51
C SER A 47 -10.71 3.26 -2.33
N GLN A 48 -10.34 4.53 -2.09
CA GLN A 48 -10.86 5.67 -2.85
C GLN A 48 -10.38 5.66 -4.32
N ASN A 49 -9.26 5.00 -4.60
CA ASN A 49 -8.61 4.99 -5.90
C ASN A 49 -8.80 3.67 -6.67
N ARG A 50 -9.87 2.92 -6.38
CA ARG A 50 -10.22 1.64 -7.03
C ARG A 50 -9.09 0.61 -7.01
N ILE A 51 -8.39 0.58 -5.89
CA ILE A 51 -7.41 -0.45 -5.62
C ILE A 51 -8.06 -1.51 -4.74
N ASN A 52 -7.91 -2.77 -5.14
CA ASN A 52 -8.35 -3.92 -4.37
C ASN A 52 -7.21 -4.45 -3.48
N ILE A 53 -7.41 -4.42 -2.17
CA ILE A 53 -6.49 -5.05 -1.20
C ILE A 53 -6.85 -6.53 -1.13
N ILE A 54 -5.96 -7.35 -1.67
CA ILE A 54 -6.15 -8.81 -1.77
C ILE A 54 -5.81 -9.47 -0.44
N LYS A 55 -4.78 -8.98 0.24
CA LYS A 55 -4.33 -9.56 1.51
C LYS A 55 -3.67 -8.52 2.40
N THR A 56 -3.93 -8.67 3.70
CA THR A 56 -3.26 -7.93 4.76
C THR A 56 -2.53 -8.90 5.67
N TRP A 57 -1.32 -8.55 6.06
CA TRP A 57 -0.58 -9.21 7.13
C TRP A 57 -0.40 -8.22 8.28
N GLU A 58 -0.41 -8.76 9.49
CA GLU A 58 -0.13 -8.06 10.73
C GLU A 58 0.96 -8.84 11.48
N CYS A 59 1.97 -8.13 11.99
CA CYS A 59 3.07 -8.66 12.76
C CYS A 59 3.13 -7.94 14.11
N ASP A 60 3.01 -8.72 15.19
CA ASP A 60 3.04 -8.27 16.59
C ASP A 60 2.04 -7.15 16.94
N GLY A 61 0.95 -7.00 16.17
CA GLY A 61 -0.02 -5.90 16.35
C GLY A 61 0.50 -4.51 16.02
N ILE A 62 1.73 -4.41 15.52
CA ILE A 62 2.43 -3.14 15.28
C ILE A 62 2.54 -2.91 13.78
N TRP A 63 3.08 -3.88 13.05
CA TRP A 63 3.45 -3.70 11.65
C TRP A 63 2.45 -4.35 10.72
N HIS A 64 2.05 -3.61 9.70
CA HIS A 64 1.09 -4.05 8.69
C HIS A 64 1.73 -4.07 7.30
N THR A 65 1.34 -5.08 6.52
CA THR A 65 1.69 -5.22 5.11
C THR A 65 0.44 -5.45 4.28
N PHE A 66 0.33 -4.79 3.12
CA PHE A 66 -0.74 -4.95 2.15
C PHE A 66 -0.21 -5.54 0.85
N LEU A 67 -0.87 -6.57 0.35
CA LEU A 67 -0.84 -6.94 -1.06
C LEU A 67 -2.11 -6.40 -1.70
N GLY A 68 -1.96 -5.68 -2.79
CA GLY A 68 -3.10 -5.31 -3.59
C GLY A 68 -2.79 -5.24 -5.07
N LYS A 69 -3.87 -5.03 -5.80
CA LYS A 69 -3.90 -5.06 -7.25
C LYS A 69 -4.85 -3.97 -7.73
N LYS A 70 -4.48 -3.36 -8.85
CA LYS A 70 -5.42 -2.52 -9.58
C LYS A 70 -6.46 -3.40 -10.27
N ASP A 71 -7.73 -3.03 -10.16
CA ASP A 71 -8.83 -3.68 -10.88
C ASP A 71 -8.63 -3.62 -12.40
#